data_AF-A0A8H7HUD7-F1
#
_entry.id   AF-A0A8H7HUD7-F1
#
_cell.length_a   1.000
_cell.length_b   1.000
_cell.length_c   1.000
_cell.angle_alpha   90.00
_cell.angle_beta   90.00
_cell.angle_gamma   90.00
#
_symmetry.space_group_name_H-M   'P 1'
#
loop_
_entity.id
_entity.type
_entity.pdbx_description
1 polymer ?
#
loop_
_entity_poly.entity_id
_entity_poly.type
_entity_poly.pdbx_seq_one_letter_code
_entity_poly.pdbx_strand_id
1 'polypeptide(L)'
;MRLVPCLLLALSSVQAQYFSEGWTPGQVIPTETVDAETITSASAATPAARWNWQEFSSKHLDLGKIVTEGPIASALSGIGINAVEQLELARKRAAERGWDERIPLLTDSNYELLVKNETFGSPEEAEKRTWFVVVTVGKQDTMSKLVDEAFDKAYQLALDAGDAEHVKWARVDYLAETEITTEWMLWKPPTLIIIKDNGNTLRFYQPGQIVLDPAMLHKFVVIDGWKETEPWSGPWAPGGSRQPYLHTYAVLSRRVYNVISALPRWAILLITGAIGSFIINFFHKDDGKKKPSTVRD
;
A
#
# COMPACT_ATOMS: atom_id res chain seq x y z
N MET A 1 16.22 37.12 8.06
CA MET A 1 16.34 36.25 6.88
C MET A 1 17.67 35.49 6.92
N ARG A 2 17.70 34.30 7.53
CA ARG A 2 18.86 33.38 7.50
C ARG A 2 18.35 31.93 7.64
N LEU A 3 17.85 31.36 6.55
CA LEU A 3 17.41 29.96 6.44
C LEU A 3 17.84 29.44 5.06
N VAL A 4 19.15 29.24 4.85
CA VAL A 4 19.66 28.62 3.61
C VAL A 4 20.79 27.60 3.83
N PRO A 5 21.60 27.54 4.92
CA PRO A 5 22.75 26.62 4.90
C PRO A 5 22.47 25.19 5.42
N CYS A 6 21.27 24.84 5.91
CA CYS A 6 21.06 23.51 6.51
C CYS A 6 20.64 22.40 5.53
N LEU A 7 20.31 22.71 4.27
CA LEU A 7 19.83 21.68 3.32
C LEU A 7 20.95 20.95 2.55
N LEU A 8 22.22 21.39 2.66
CA LEU A 8 23.33 20.88 1.85
C LEU A 8 24.22 19.83 2.55
N LEU A 9 23.97 19.52 3.83
CA LEU A 9 24.79 18.55 4.59
C LEU A 9 24.24 17.11 4.59
N ALA A 10 23.12 16.84 3.90
CA ALA A 10 22.50 15.52 3.87
C ALA A 10 22.80 14.69 2.61
N LEU A 11 23.63 15.18 1.67
CA LEU A 11 23.87 14.54 0.37
C LEU A 11 25.20 13.78 0.26
N SER A 12 26.04 13.75 1.29
CA SER A 12 27.41 13.20 1.21
C SER A 12 27.62 11.83 1.84
N SER A 13 26.58 11.06 2.17
CA SER A 13 26.72 9.78 2.88
C SER A 13 26.04 8.56 2.22
N VAL A 14 25.64 8.64 0.94
CA VAL A 14 25.19 7.45 0.19
C VAL A 14 26.35 6.90 -0.63
N GLN A 15 27.17 6.02 -0.04
CA GLN A 15 27.99 5.08 -0.81
C GLN A 15 27.11 3.88 -1.18
N ALA A 16 26.46 3.95 -2.33
CA ALA A 16 25.80 2.81 -2.94
C ALA A 16 26.87 1.91 -3.59
N GLN A 17 27.38 0.91 -2.88
CA GLN A 17 28.08 -0.22 -3.50
C GLN A 17 27.04 -1.15 -4.14
N TYR A 18 26.54 -0.75 -5.31
CA TYR A 18 25.68 -1.58 -6.16
C TYR A 18 26.49 -2.18 -7.30
N PHE A 19 27.38 -3.11 -6.97
CA PHE A 19 27.89 -4.09 -7.92
C PHE A 19 28.21 -5.35 -7.13
N SER A 20 27.26 -6.29 -7.02
CA SER A 20 27.67 -7.70 -6.95
C SER A 20 28.29 -8.02 -8.32
N GLU A 21 29.46 -8.67 -8.33
CA GLU A 21 30.09 -9.10 -9.57
C GLU A 21 29.04 -9.80 -10.44
N GLY A 22 28.75 -9.18 -11.59
CA GLY A 22 27.74 -9.68 -12.50
C GLY A 22 28.13 -11.06 -13.02
N TRP A 23 27.12 -11.86 -13.34
CA TRP A 23 27.27 -13.12 -14.06
C TRP A 23 28.20 -12.94 -15.27
N THR A 24 29.23 -13.78 -15.37
CA THR A 24 30.14 -13.81 -16.51
C THR A 24 29.76 -14.97 -17.43
N PRO A 25 29.68 -14.76 -18.76
CA PRO A 25 29.40 -15.84 -19.70
C PRO A 25 30.47 -16.93 -19.60
N GLY A 26 30.08 -18.13 -19.18
CA GLY A 26 30.97 -19.29 -18.98
C GLY A 26 31.05 -19.82 -17.55
N GLN A 27 30.33 -19.23 -16.59
CA GLN A 27 30.25 -19.77 -15.22
C GLN A 27 29.50 -21.11 -15.21
N VAL A 28 30.13 -22.15 -14.66
CA VAL A 28 29.53 -23.47 -14.47
C VAL A 28 28.40 -23.40 -13.44
N ILE A 29 27.22 -23.91 -13.82
CA ILE A 29 26.04 -23.97 -12.97
C ILE A 29 26.31 -25.00 -11.85
N PRO A 30 26.19 -24.64 -10.56
CA PRO A 30 26.21 -25.61 -9.47
C PRO A 30 25.03 -26.56 -9.63
N THR A 31 25.32 -27.85 -9.87
CA THR A 31 24.33 -28.92 -9.89
C THR A 31 24.22 -29.47 -8.48
N GLU A 32 23.27 -28.98 -7.69
CA GLU A 32 22.86 -29.69 -6.47
C GLU A 32 21.93 -30.83 -6.87
N THR A 33 22.43 -32.05 -6.74
CA THR A 33 21.66 -33.30 -6.80
C THR A 33 20.83 -33.41 -5.53
N VAL A 34 19.50 -33.21 -5.65
CA VAL A 34 18.55 -33.60 -4.61
C VAL A 34 18.10 -35.02 -4.91
N ASP A 35 18.56 -35.97 -4.10
CA ASP A 35 18.10 -37.35 -4.09
C ASP A 35 16.61 -37.39 -3.67
N ALA A 36 15.77 -37.99 -4.51
CA ALA A 36 14.37 -38.21 -4.24
C ALA A 36 14.19 -39.53 -3.48
N GLU A 37 13.95 -39.47 -2.16
CA GLU A 37 13.41 -40.61 -1.43
C GLU A 37 11.90 -40.73 -1.64
N THR A 38 11.52 -41.94 -2.03
CA THR A 38 10.14 -42.37 -2.30
C THR A 38 9.43 -42.69 -0.99
N ILE A 39 8.29 -42.04 -0.71
CA ILE A 39 7.34 -42.50 0.30
C ILE A 39 5.98 -42.74 -0.36
N THR A 40 5.65 -44.01 -0.52
CA THR A 40 4.30 -44.51 -0.81
C THR A 40 3.38 -44.31 0.38
N SER A 41 2.19 -43.77 0.17
CA SER A 41 0.99 -44.20 0.90
C SER A 41 -0.26 -43.98 0.07
N ALA A 42 -1.06 -45.03 -0.01
CA ALA A 42 -2.37 -45.06 -0.65
C ALA A 42 -3.44 -44.50 0.29
N SER A 43 -4.34 -43.66 -0.22
CA SER A 43 -5.66 -43.46 0.38
C SER A 43 -6.66 -43.08 -0.71
N ALA A 44 -7.76 -43.82 -0.77
CA ALA A 44 -8.82 -43.66 -1.75
C ALA A 44 -9.67 -42.42 -1.45
N ALA A 45 -9.88 -41.55 -2.44
CA ALA A 45 -10.78 -40.42 -2.36
C ALA A 45 -12.04 -40.66 -3.21
N THR A 46 -13.20 -40.64 -2.55
CA THR A 46 -14.55 -40.56 -3.11
C THR A 46 -14.70 -39.28 -3.96
N PRO A 47 -15.44 -39.28 -5.09
CA PRO A 47 -15.56 -38.08 -5.93
C PRO A 47 -16.36 -37.00 -5.19
N ALA A 48 -15.72 -35.85 -4.95
CA ALA A 48 -16.37 -34.66 -4.42
C ALA A 48 -17.39 -34.11 -5.43
N ALA A 49 -18.58 -33.77 -4.94
CA ALA A 49 -19.65 -33.14 -5.69
C ALA A 49 -19.16 -31.82 -6.32
N ARG A 50 -19.43 -31.63 -7.61
CA ARG A 50 -19.15 -30.38 -8.32
C ARG A 50 -20.08 -29.28 -7.82
N TRP A 51 -19.52 -28.29 -7.14
CA TRP A 51 -20.19 -27.07 -6.70
C TRP A 51 -20.51 -26.18 -7.92
N ASN A 52 -21.77 -25.76 -8.08
CA ASN A 52 -22.18 -24.83 -9.13
C ASN A 52 -22.21 -23.39 -8.59
N TRP A 53 -21.32 -22.53 -9.10
CA TRP A 53 -21.17 -21.12 -8.72
C TRP A 53 -22.35 -20.21 -9.11
N GLN A 54 -23.25 -20.67 -9.99
CA GLN A 54 -24.37 -19.87 -10.48
C GLN A 54 -25.53 -19.78 -9.47
N GLU A 55 -25.68 -20.74 -8.54
CA GLU A 55 -26.75 -20.71 -7.52
C GLU A 55 -26.36 -19.96 -6.24
N PHE A 56 -25.07 -19.83 -5.91
CA PHE A 56 -24.60 -19.12 -4.72
C PHE A 56 -24.57 -17.60 -4.91
N SER A 57 -24.30 -17.15 -6.15
CA SER A 57 -24.26 -15.73 -6.53
C SER A 57 -25.62 -15.02 -6.41
N SER A 58 -26.74 -15.74 -6.51
CA SER A 58 -28.08 -15.10 -6.56
C SER A 58 -28.75 -14.90 -5.20
N LYS A 59 -28.19 -15.45 -4.10
CA LYS A 59 -28.87 -15.43 -2.79
C LYS A 59 -28.15 -14.68 -1.66
N HIS A 60 -26.85 -14.43 -1.74
CA HIS A 60 -26.14 -13.88 -0.57
C HIS A 60 -25.27 -12.63 -0.78
N LEU A 61 -24.93 -12.21 -2.01
CA LEU A 61 -24.17 -10.97 -2.23
C LEU A 61 -24.53 -10.32 -3.56
N ASP A 62 -25.72 -9.71 -3.64
CA ASP A 62 -26.06 -8.78 -4.73
C ASP A 62 -25.49 -7.39 -4.41
N LEU A 63 -24.15 -7.27 -4.51
CA LEU A 63 -23.43 -6.01 -4.33
C LEU A 63 -23.77 -4.99 -5.42
N GLY A 64 -24.27 -5.47 -6.57
CA GLY A 64 -24.86 -4.62 -7.60
C GLY A 64 -26.08 -3.86 -7.06
N LYS A 65 -26.99 -4.56 -6.38
CA LYS A 65 -28.14 -3.94 -5.70
C LYS A 65 -27.78 -3.06 -4.51
N ILE A 66 -26.84 -3.46 -3.66
CA ILE A 66 -26.48 -2.67 -2.47
C ILE A 66 -25.83 -1.32 -2.85
N VAL A 67 -25.12 -1.27 -3.98
CA VAL A 67 -24.49 -0.05 -4.52
C VAL A 67 -25.45 0.77 -5.39
N THR A 68 -26.54 0.20 -5.91
CA THR A 68 -27.52 0.92 -6.75
C THR A 68 -28.83 1.29 -6.03
N GLU A 69 -29.20 0.61 -4.95
CA GLU A 69 -30.50 0.78 -4.27
C GLU A 69 -30.38 1.33 -2.84
N GLY A 70 -29.18 1.65 -2.34
CA GLY A 70 -28.93 2.14 -0.97
C GLY A 70 -28.39 3.57 -0.85
N PRO A 71 -28.34 4.15 0.37
CA PRO A 71 -27.84 5.52 0.63
C PRO A 71 -26.37 5.76 0.22
N ILE A 72 -25.61 4.69 -0.03
CA ILE A 72 -24.25 4.72 -0.61
C ILE A 72 -24.30 5.14 -2.09
N ALA A 73 -25.33 4.74 -2.84
CA ALA A 73 -25.58 5.17 -4.22
C ALA A 73 -25.80 6.68 -4.30
N SER A 74 -26.58 7.25 -3.35
CA SER A 74 -26.85 8.69 -3.31
C SER A 74 -25.63 9.52 -2.94
N ALA A 75 -24.76 9.02 -2.04
CA ALA A 75 -23.51 9.67 -1.68
C ALA A 75 -22.49 9.66 -2.83
N LEU A 76 -22.44 8.55 -3.59
CA LEU A 76 -21.58 8.42 -4.77
C LEU A 76 -22.12 9.16 -6.01
N SER A 77 -23.43 9.34 -6.14
CA SER A 77 -24.04 10.11 -7.25
C SER A 77 -23.96 11.64 -7.07
N GLY A 78 -23.81 12.12 -5.82
CA GLY A 78 -23.77 13.55 -5.51
C GLY A 78 -22.46 14.25 -5.88
N ILE A 79 -21.42 13.46 -6.16
CA ILE A 79 -20.11 13.92 -6.62
C ILE A 79 -19.96 13.30 -8.00
N GLY A 80 -20.01 14.08 -9.08
CA GLY A 80 -20.10 13.62 -10.48
C GLY A 80 -18.91 12.82 -11.04
N ILE A 81 -18.37 11.89 -10.26
CA ILE A 81 -17.35 10.91 -10.61
C ILE A 81 -18.11 9.62 -10.97
N ASN A 82 -17.82 9.08 -12.14
CA ASN A 82 -18.39 7.82 -12.62
C ASN A 82 -17.95 6.66 -11.71
N ALA A 83 -18.70 6.40 -10.64
CA ALA A 83 -18.35 5.42 -9.61
C ALA A 83 -18.12 4.00 -10.18
N VAL A 84 -18.81 3.66 -11.26
CA VAL A 84 -18.64 2.40 -12.00
C VAL A 84 -17.25 2.32 -12.65
N GLU A 85 -16.80 3.40 -13.29
CA GLU A 85 -15.49 3.45 -13.94
C GLU A 85 -14.35 3.35 -12.91
N GLN A 86 -14.48 4.04 -11.77
CA GLN A 86 -13.49 3.95 -10.69
C GLN A 86 -13.42 2.54 -10.08
N LEU A 87 -14.57 1.88 -9.91
CA LEU A 87 -14.62 0.50 -9.43
C LEU A 87 -13.96 -0.47 -10.41
N GLU A 88 -14.26 -0.34 -11.71
CA GLU A 88 -13.65 -1.19 -12.75
C GLU A 88 -12.14 -0.96 -12.86
N LEU A 89 -11.66 0.28 -12.73
CA LEU A 89 -10.23 0.58 -12.66
C LEU A 89 -9.57 -0.02 -11.42
N ALA A 90 -10.25 -0.01 -10.27
CA ALA A 90 -9.77 -0.65 -9.05
C ALA A 90 -9.69 -2.19 -9.21
N ARG A 91 -10.71 -2.82 -9.82
CA ARG A 91 -10.69 -4.25 -10.13
C ARG A 91 -9.56 -4.63 -11.09
N LYS A 92 -9.39 -3.88 -12.18
CA LYS A 92 -8.29 -4.11 -13.13
C LYS A 92 -6.93 -4.03 -12.44
N ARG A 93 -6.73 -3.02 -11.59
CA ARG A 93 -5.51 -2.89 -10.77
C ARG A 93 -5.33 -4.07 -9.83
N ALA A 94 -6.37 -4.50 -9.13
CA ALA A 94 -6.31 -5.67 -8.26
C ALA A 94 -5.91 -6.93 -9.03
N ALA A 95 -6.50 -7.15 -10.21
CA ALA A 95 -6.18 -8.29 -11.08
C ALA A 95 -4.72 -8.25 -11.58
N GLU A 96 -4.22 -7.09 -12.01
CA GLU A 96 -2.82 -6.90 -12.43
C GLU A 96 -1.82 -7.19 -11.30
N ARG A 97 -2.18 -6.86 -10.06
CA ARG A 97 -1.40 -7.16 -8.85
C ARG A 97 -1.60 -8.59 -8.36
N GLY A 98 -2.62 -9.27 -8.86
CA GLY A 98 -3.06 -10.61 -8.51
C GLY A 98 -3.68 -10.72 -7.11
N TRP A 99 -4.34 -9.67 -6.66
CA TRP A 99 -5.04 -9.57 -5.40
C TRP A 99 -6.45 -10.16 -5.46
N ASP A 100 -6.97 -10.59 -4.31
CA ASP A 100 -8.37 -11.00 -4.17
C ASP A 100 -9.31 -9.80 -4.36
N GLU A 101 -10.19 -9.87 -5.37
CA GLU A 101 -11.15 -8.82 -5.72
C GLU A 101 -12.26 -8.62 -4.69
N ARG A 102 -12.47 -9.59 -3.79
CA ARG A 102 -13.47 -9.50 -2.71
C ARG A 102 -13.06 -8.51 -1.63
N ILE A 103 -11.76 -8.26 -1.51
CA ILE A 103 -11.20 -7.31 -0.56
C ILE A 103 -11.14 -5.93 -1.24
N PRO A 104 -11.89 -4.92 -0.76
CA PRO A 104 -11.94 -3.61 -1.38
C PRO A 104 -10.58 -2.89 -1.32
N LEU A 105 -10.29 -2.11 -2.36
CA LEU A 105 -9.16 -1.19 -2.39
C LEU A 105 -9.54 0.15 -1.76
N LEU A 106 -8.80 0.54 -0.73
CA LEU A 106 -8.76 1.92 -0.25
C LEU A 106 -7.81 2.73 -1.13
N THR A 107 -8.30 3.86 -1.60
CA THR A 107 -7.61 4.77 -2.52
C THR A 107 -7.70 6.20 -2.00
N ASP A 108 -6.83 7.06 -2.51
CA ASP A 108 -6.83 8.50 -2.24
C ASP A 108 -8.18 9.16 -2.62
N SER A 109 -9.00 8.53 -3.45
CA SER A 109 -10.33 9.03 -3.83
C SER A 109 -11.48 8.55 -2.97
N ASN A 110 -11.35 7.40 -2.30
CA ASN A 110 -12.47 6.79 -1.58
C ASN A 110 -12.25 6.68 -0.07
N TYR A 111 -11.02 6.86 0.43
CA TYR A 111 -10.70 6.69 1.85
C TYR A 111 -11.53 7.61 2.75
N GLU A 112 -11.68 8.87 2.35
CA GLU A 112 -12.49 9.83 3.12
C GLU A 112 -13.95 9.39 3.21
N LEU A 113 -14.54 8.92 2.11
CA LEU A 113 -15.93 8.47 2.08
C LEU A 113 -16.14 7.17 2.86
N LEU A 114 -15.25 6.18 2.65
CA LEU A 114 -15.42 4.83 3.18
C LEU A 114 -15.04 4.70 4.64
N VAL A 115 -14.05 5.47 5.11
CA VAL A 115 -13.49 5.34 6.46
C VAL A 115 -13.77 6.57 7.30
N LYS A 116 -13.43 7.78 6.82
CA LYS A 116 -13.62 9.00 7.62
C LYS A 116 -15.08 9.38 7.79
N ASN A 117 -15.87 9.26 6.72
CA ASN A 117 -17.28 9.63 6.70
C ASN A 117 -18.21 8.41 6.79
N GLU A 118 -17.69 7.29 7.30
CA GLU A 118 -18.50 6.11 7.59
C GLU A 118 -19.60 6.46 8.58
N THR A 119 -20.84 6.08 8.25
CA THR A 119 -22.01 6.33 9.09
C THR A 119 -22.51 5.01 9.67
N PHE A 120 -22.98 5.05 10.91
CA PHE A 120 -23.35 3.87 11.69
C PHE A 120 -24.83 3.92 12.08
N GLY A 121 -25.46 2.75 12.12
CA GLY A 121 -26.86 2.64 12.56
C GLY A 121 -27.01 2.81 14.08
N SER A 122 -25.95 2.50 14.83
CA SER A 122 -25.92 2.65 16.29
C SER A 122 -24.54 3.10 16.80
N PRO A 123 -24.47 3.71 18.00
CA PRO A 123 -23.19 4.06 18.64
C PRO A 123 -22.31 2.83 18.94
N GLU A 124 -22.93 1.70 19.27
CA GLU A 124 -22.21 0.45 19.56
C GLU A 124 -21.52 -0.12 18.31
N GLU A 125 -22.15 0.03 17.15
CA GLU A 125 -21.54 -0.34 15.87
C GLU A 125 -20.33 0.55 15.57
N ALA A 126 -20.46 1.86 15.80
CA ALA A 126 -19.37 2.82 15.61
C ALA A 126 -18.16 2.49 16.51
N GLU A 127 -18.40 2.16 17.79
CA GLU A 127 -17.34 1.82 18.74
C GLU A 127 -16.62 0.52 18.36
N LYS A 128 -17.37 -0.48 17.87
CA LYS A 128 -16.78 -1.78 17.50
C LYS A 128 -16.14 -1.76 16.13
N ARG A 129 -16.61 -0.94 15.19
CA ARG A 129 -16.10 -0.88 13.82
C ARG A 129 -14.58 -0.80 13.80
N THR A 130 -13.97 -1.67 13.02
CA THR A 130 -12.53 -1.77 12.87
C THR A 130 -12.22 -2.04 11.41
N TRP A 131 -11.23 -1.37 10.85
CA TRP A 131 -10.72 -1.68 9.52
C TRP A 131 -9.37 -2.38 9.69
N PHE A 132 -9.23 -3.56 9.10
CA PHE A 132 -7.97 -4.27 8.99
C PHE A 132 -7.48 -4.16 7.55
N VAL A 133 -6.39 -3.41 7.37
CA VAL A 133 -5.93 -2.95 6.07
C VAL A 133 -4.54 -3.48 5.77
N VAL A 134 -4.31 -3.97 4.55
CA VAL A 134 -2.99 -4.37 4.08
C VAL A 134 -2.38 -3.37 3.08
N VAL A 135 -1.19 -2.92 3.45
CA VAL A 135 -0.15 -2.09 2.83
C VAL A 135 0.79 -2.67 1.79
N THR A 136 0.44 -3.09 0.56
CA THR A 136 1.39 -3.87 -0.29
C THR A 136 1.67 -3.29 -1.69
N VAL A 137 2.71 -3.80 -2.36
CA VAL A 137 3.00 -3.52 -3.78
C VAL A 137 2.58 -4.66 -4.73
N GLY A 138 1.97 -5.72 -4.18
CA GLY A 138 1.48 -6.89 -4.89
C GLY A 138 2.54 -7.95 -5.21
N LYS A 139 2.20 -8.88 -6.11
CA LYS A 139 2.99 -10.11 -6.39
C LYS A 139 4.41 -9.91 -6.92
N GLN A 140 4.79 -8.70 -7.30
CA GLN A 140 6.13 -8.38 -7.80
C GLN A 140 7.19 -8.40 -6.69
N ASP A 141 6.78 -8.21 -5.43
CA ASP A 141 7.65 -8.25 -4.25
C ASP A 141 7.35 -9.50 -3.43
N THR A 142 8.40 -10.28 -3.10
CA THR A 142 8.26 -11.57 -2.39
C THR A 142 7.63 -11.39 -1.00
N MET A 143 8.01 -10.33 -0.27
CA MET A 143 7.47 -10.09 1.07
C MET A 143 6.00 -9.65 0.99
N SER A 144 5.66 -8.78 0.04
CA SER A 144 4.28 -8.37 -0.23
C SER A 144 3.40 -9.56 -0.60
N LYS A 145 3.90 -10.45 -1.48
CA LYS A 145 3.21 -11.69 -1.83
C LYS A 145 2.93 -12.57 -0.61
N LEU A 146 3.91 -12.76 0.28
CA LEU A 146 3.74 -13.55 1.50
C LEU A 146 2.65 -12.96 2.42
N VAL A 147 2.69 -11.64 2.63
CA VAL A 147 1.70 -10.94 3.47
C VAL A 147 0.32 -10.99 2.83
N ASP A 148 0.22 -10.76 1.52
CA ASP A 148 -1.04 -10.82 0.77
C ASP A 148 -1.67 -12.23 0.86
N GLU A 149 -0.88 -13.30 0.68
CA GLU A 149 -1.38 -14.67 0.80
C GLU A 149 -1.87 -15.00 2.23
N ALA A 150 -1.16 -14.54 3.25
CA ALA A 150 -1.58 -14.75 4.64
C ALA A 150 -2.86 -13.96 4.95
N PHE A 151 -2.95 -12.73 4.47
CA PHE A 151 -4.09 -11.84 4.66
C PHE A 151 -5.35 -12.35 3.93
N ASP A 152 -5.24 -12.75 2.66
CA ASP A 152 -6.35 -13.27 1.87
C ASP A 152 -6.91 -14.58 2.47
N LYS A 153 -6.03 -15.45 2.97
CA LYS A 153 -6.44 -16.69 3.67
C LYS A 153 -7.09 -16.38 5.03
N ALA A 154 -6.58 -15.41 5.78
CA ALA A 154 -7.19 -15.01 7.06
C ALA A 154 -8.59 -14.40 6.85
N TYR A 155 -8.75 -13.60 5.78
CA TYR A 155 -10.06 -13.10 5.35
C TYR A 155 -11.02 -14.25 5.02
N GLN A 156 -10.57 -15.26 4.28
CA GLN A 156 -11.39 -16.44 3.97
C GLN A 156 -11.83 -17.17 5.24
N LEU A 157 -10.93 -17.36 6.22
CA LEU A 157 -11.27 -17.98 7.50
C LEU A 157 -12.34 -17.19 8.28
N ALA A 158 -12.25 -15.86 8.29
CA ALA A 158 -13.26 -15.01 8.91
C ALA A 158 -14.63 -15.14 8.22
N LEU A 159 -14.65 -15.19 6.88
CA LEU A 159 -15.88 -15.41 6.12
C LEU A 159 -16.49 -16.78 6.41
N ASP A 160 -15.68 -17.83 6.44
CA ASP A 160 -16.14 -19.21 6.66
C ASP A 160 -16.67 -19.40 8.09
N ALA A 161 -16.05 -18.73 9.07
CA ALA A 161 -16.47 -18.76 10.47
C ALA A 161 -17.69 -17.88 10.75
N GLY A 162 -17.90 -16.82 9.96
CA GLY A 162 -18.93 -15.81 10.23
C GLY A 162 -18.67 -15.02 11.51
N ASP A 163 -17.41 -14.91 11.94
CA ASP A 163 -16.99 -14.11 13.08
C ASP A 163 -16.35 -12.78 12.60
N ALA A 164 -15.94 -11.94 13.56
CA ALA A 164 -15.31 -10.64 13.26
C ALA A 164 -16.11 -9.72 12.31
N GLU A 165 -17.46 -9.76 12.34
CA GLU A 165 -18.33 -8.92 11.49
C GLU A 165 -18.09 -7.42 11.69
N HIS A 166 -17.58 -7.03 12.87
CA HIS A 166 -17.18 -5.66 13.18
C HIS A 166 -15.94 -5.20 12.41
N VAL A 167 -15.22 -6.13 11.77
CA VAL A 167 -13.99 -5.86 11.04
C VAL A 167 -14.23 -5.81 9.53
N LYS A 168 -13.87 -4.68 8.93
CA LYS A 168 -13.82 -4.49 7.48
C LYS A 168 -12.40 -4.73 7.00
N TRP A 169 -12.27 -5.61 6.02
CA TRP A 169 -10.99 -5.93 5.39
C TRP A 169 -10.79 -5.01 4.19
N ALA A 170 -9.59 -4.48 4.03
CA ALA A 170 -9.26 -3.68 2.86
C ALA A 170 -7.78 -3.75 2.50
N ARG A 171 -7.44 -3.19 1.34
CA ARG A 171 -6.07 -3.15 0.85
C ARG A 171 -5.75 -1.78 0.25
N VAL A 172 -4.49 -1.37 0.31
CA VAL A 172 -3.96 -0.18 -0.35
C VAL A 172 -2.81 -0.60 -1.27
N ASP A 173 -2.78 -0.06 -2.49
CA ASP A 173 -1.62 -0.17 -3.38
C ASP A 173 -0.61 0.92 -3.05
N TYR A 174 0.50 0.55 -2.43
CA TYR A 174 1.55 1.49 -2.03
C TYR A 174 2.12 2.30 -3.21
N LEU A 175 2.15 1.73 -4.43
CA LEU A 175 2.70 2.43 -5.60
C LEU A 175 1.67 3.30 -6.31
N ALA A 176 0.38 3.09 -6.08
CA ALA A 176 -0.67 3.87 -6.72
C ALA A 176 -1.15 5.02 -5.82
N GLU A 177 -1.21 4.80 -4.51
CA GLU A 177 -1.83 5.72 -3.56
C GLU A 177 -0.76 6.54 -2.84
N THR A 178 -0.78 7.86 -3.06
CA THR A 178 0.23 8.80 -2.56
C THR A 178 -0.28 9.57 -1.35
N GLU A 179 -1.53 10.00 -1.37
CA GLU A 179 -2.09 10.86 -0.32
C GLU A 179 -2.23 10.09 0.98
N ILE A 180 -2.91 8.93 0.98
CA ILE A 180 -3.13 8.16 2.20
C ILE A 180 -1.83 7.60 2.78
N THR A 181 -0.91 7.13 1.94
CA THR A 181 0.39 6.60 2.40
C THR A 181 1.26 7.70 2.99
N THR A 182 1.20 8.92 2.43
CA THR A 182 1.88 10.09 2.99
C THR A 182 1.23 10.58 4.29
N GLU A 183 -0.11 10.65 4.35
CA GLU A 183 -0.85 11.06 5.55
C GLU A 183 -0.63 10.09 6.72
N TRP A 184 -0.45 8.80 6.42
CA TRP A 184 -0.10 7.78 7.41
C TRP A 184 1.40 7.68 7.70
N MET A 185 2.23 8.50 7.05
CA MET A 185 3.69 8.44 7.12
C MET A 185 4.26 7.03 6.87
N LEU A 186 3.64 6.30 5.93
CA LEU A 186 4.00 4.94 5.60
C LEU A 186 5.07 4.94 4.51
N TRP A 187 6.28 4.53 4.86
CA TRP A 187 7.44 4.56 3.95
C TRP A 187 7.98 3.16 3.60
N LYS A 188 7.43 2.11 4.20
CA LYS A 188 7.94 0.74 4.05
C LYS A 188 6.79 -0.26 3.91
N PRO A 189 6.42 -0.66 2.69
CA PRO A 189 5.59 -1.85 2.49
C PRO A 189 6.43 -3.14 2.65
N PRO A 190 5.80 -4.29 2.95
CA PRO A 190 4.40 -4.40 3.32
C PRO A 190 4.12 -4.01 4.79
N THR A 191 2.93 -3.49 5.07
CA THR A 191 2.51 -3.10 6.44
C THR A 191 1.04 -3.46 6.65
N LEU A 192 0.69 -4.05 7.80
CA LEU A 192 -0.69 -4.23 8.22
C LEU A 192 -1.11 -3.07 9.12
N ILE A 193 -2.34 -2.58 8.95
CA ILE A 193 -2.85 -1.40 9.65
C ILE A 193 -4.21 -1.73 10.26
N ILE A 194 -4.38 -1.34 11.51
CA ILE A 194 -5.71 -1.29 12.14
C ILE A 194 -6.15 0.16 12.19
N ILE A 195 -7.32 0.45 11.61
CA ILE A 195 -7.92 1.78 11.60
C ILE A 195 -9.24 1.75 12.37
N LYS A 196 -9.40 2.72 13.29
CA LYS A 196 -10.60 2.92 14.11
C LYS A 196 -10.99 4.39 14.18
N ASP A 197 -12.16 4.63 14.75
CA ASP A 197 -12.68 5.95 15.08
C ASP A 197 -12.68 6.88 13.87
N ASN A 198 -13.26 6.38 12.76
CA ASN A 198 -13.34 7.12 11.50
C ASN A 198 -11.96 7.59 10.98
N GLY A 199 -10.91 6.78 11.16
CA GLY A 199 -9.56 7.13 10.70
C GLY A 199 -8.76 7.99 11.66
N ASN A 200 -9.24 8.23 12.89
CA ASN A 200 -8.50 8.99 13.90
C ASN A 200 -7.54 8.13 14.74
N THR A 201 -7.73 6.81 14.73
CA THR A 201 -6.90 5.88 15.49
C THR A 201 -6.27 4.86 14.55
N LEU A 202 -4.95 4.90 14.40
CA LEU A 202 -4.20 3.96 13.55
C LEU A 202 -3.18 3.18 14.37
N ARG A 203 -3.00 1.90 14.05
CA ARG A 203 -1.91 1.05 14.56
C ARG A 203 -1.24 0.35 13.40
N PHE A 204 0.08 0.19 13.47
CA PHE A 204 0.89 -0.34 12.36
C PHE A 204 1.65 -1.58 12.80
N TYR A 205 1.65 -2.60 11.96
CA TYR A 205 2.36 -3.86 12.17
C TYR A 205 3.19 -4.19 10.93
N GLN A 206 4.50 -4.28 11.14
CA GLN A 206 5.42 -4.79 10.14
C GLN A 206 5.38 -6.34 10.15
N PRO A 207 5.75 -7.00 9.04
CA PRO A 207 5.85 -8.46 8.94
C PRO A 207 6.62 -9.14 10.08
N GLY A 208 7.65 -8.48 10.62
CA GLY A 208 8.43 -9.04 11.74
C GLY A 208 7.81 -8.83 13.12
N GLN A 209 6.73 -8.06 13.24
CA GLN A 209 6.06 -7.73 14.51
C GLN A 209 4.78 -8.54 14.74
N ILE A 210 4.30 -9.24 13.71
CA ILE A 210 3.08 -10.04 13.75
C ILE A 210 3.31 -11.38 13.07
N VAL A 211 2.66 -12.43 13.58
CA VAL A 211 2.78 -13.77 13.01
C VAL A 211 1.97 -13.84 11.71
N LEU A 212 2.66 -14.02 10.59
CA LEU A 212 2.06 -14.16 9.25
C LEU A 212 1.57 -15.58 8.98
N ASP A 213 0.81 -16.13 9.93
CA ASP A 213 0.06 -17.36 9.75
C ASP A 213 -1.44 -17.00 9.61
N PRO A 214 -2.17 -17.53 8.61
CA PRO A 214 -3.56 -17.17 8.38
C PRO A 214 -4.48 -17.36 9.59
N ALA A 215 -4.32 -18.47 10.34
CA ALA A 215 -5.15 -18.74 11.50
C ALA A 215 -4.80 -17.81 12.67
N MET A 216 -3.52 -17.46 12.82
CA MET A 216 -3.09 -16.48 13.82
C MET A 216 -3.56 -15.06 13.48
N LEU A 217 -3.52 -14.64 12.21
CA LEU A 217 -4.07 -13.35 11.78
C LEU A 217 -5.58 -13.28 11.97
N HIS A 218 -6.31 -14.33 11.60
CA HIS A 218 -7.74 -14.45 11.86
C HIS A 218 -8.04 -14.31 13.36
N LYS A 219 -7.37 -15.12 14.19
CA LYS A 219 -7.51 -15.05 15.65
C LYS A 219 -7.17 -13.67 16.20
N PHE A 220 -6.11 -13.04 15.71
CA PHE A 220 -5.68 -11.69 16.10
C PHE A 220 -6.79 -10.66 15.90
N VAL A 221 -7.52 -10.74 14.79
CA VAL A 221 -8.65 -9.85 14.52
C VAL A 221 -9.86 -10.19 15.40
N VAL A 222 -10.20 -11.47 15.58
CA VAL A 222 -11.35 -11.92 16.37
C VAL A 222 -11.24 -11.52 17.84
N ILE A 223 -10.06 -11.67 18.45
CA ILE A 223 -9.84 -11.36 19.87
C ILE A 223 -9.51 -9.89 20.13
N ASP A 224 -9.55 -9.04 19.09
CA ASP A 224 -9.05 -7.68 19.13
C ASP A 224 -7.60 -7.57 19.65
N GLY A 225 -6.72 -8.49 19.24
CA GLY A 225 -5.32 -8.57 19.71
C GLY A 225 -4.51 -7.30 19.41
N TRP A 226 -5.00 -6.45 18.51
CA TRP A 226 -4.46 -5.14 18.21
C TRP A 226 -4.55 -4.14 19.38
N LYS A 227 -5.40 -4.38 20.39
CA LYS A 227 -5.55 -3.52 21.57
C LYS A 227 -4.29 -3.48 22.45
N GLU A 228 -3.46 -4.52 22.38
CA GLU A 228 -2.21 -4.60 23.16
C GLU A 228 -1.13 -3.61 22.68
N THR A 229 -1.28 -3.08 21.47
CA THR A 229 -0.36 -2.07 20.93
C THR A 229 -1.01 -0.69 20.99
N GLU A 230 -0.22 0.29 21.41
CA GLU A 230 -0.65 1.68 21.45
C GLU A 230 -0.96 2.22 20.05
N PRO A 231 -2.00 3.07 19.90
CA PRO A 231 -2.21 3.86 18.70
C PRO A 231 -0.97 4.70 18.35
N TRP A 232 -0.77 4.91 17.05
CA TRP A 232 0.15 5.91 16.58
C TRP A 232 -0.24 7.28 17.14
N SER A 233 0.68 7.86 17.91
CA SER A 233 0.52 9.15 18.56
C SER A 233 1.71 10.05 18.24
N GLY A 234 1.48 11.36 18.32
CA GLY A 234 2.51 12.37 18.11
C GLY A 234 2.02 13.55 17.29
N PRO A 235 2.89 14.54 17.01
CA PRO A 235 2.51 15.77 16.31
C PRO A 235 1.95 15.52 14.90
N TRP A 236 2.36 14.44 14.25
CA TRP A 236 1.99 14.11 12.87
C TRP A 236 0.87 13.08 12.76
N ALA A 237 0.49 12.43 13.87
CA ALA A 237 -0.62 11.49 13.92
C ALA A 237 -1.97 12.24 13.75
N PRO A 238 -3.09 11.54 13.49
CA PRO A 238 -4.41 12.16 13.47
C PRO A 238 -4.67 12.95 14.77
N GLY A 239 -5.23 14.16 14.63
CA GLY A 239 -5.43 15.09 15.76
C GLY A 239 -4.16 15.76 16.29
N GLY A 240 -2.98 15.41 15.79
CA GLY A 240 -1.71 16.03 16.15
C GLY A 240 -1.56 17.47 15.62
N SER A 241 -0.75 18.28 16.30
CA SER A 241 -0.58 19.71 15.99
C SER A 241 -0.03 20.00 14.59
N ARG A 242 0.57 19.01 13.92
CA ARG A 242 1.15 19.11 12.58
C ARG A 242 0.38 18.33 11.52
N GLN A 243 -0.69 17.63 11.88
CA GLN A 243 -1.53 16.88 10.94
C GLN A 243 -2.05 17.73 9.77
N PRO A 244 -2.47 19.01 9.94
CA PRO A 244 -2.91 19.83 8.81
C PRO A 244 -1.79 20.10 7.76
N TYR A 245 -0.54 20.25 8.21
CA TYR A 245 0.59 20.43 7.30
C TYR A 245 0.91 19.15 6.55
N LEU A 246 0.86 18.00 7.25
CA LEU A 246 1.06 16.69 6.62
C LEU A 246 -0.02 16.40 5.58
N HIS A 247 -1.29 16.67 5.91
CA HIS A 247 -2.40 16.51 4.97
C HIS A 247 -2.22 17.41 3.74
N THR A 248 -1.86 18.68 3.94
CA THR A 248 -1.57 19.60 2.82
C THR A 248 -0.43 19.07 1.93
N TYR A 249 0.63 18.54 2.56
CA TYR A 249 1.75 17.93 1.85
C TYR A 249 1.34 16.67 1.09
N ALA A 250 0.50 15.82 1.67
CA ALA A 250 -0.03 14.61 1.05
C ALA A 250 -0.86 14.93 -0.21
N VAL A 251 -1.79 15.89 -0.12
CA VAL A 251 -2.61 16.35 -1.25
C VAL A 251 -1.73 16.94 -2.36
N LEU A 252 -0.74 17.77 -1.99
CA LEU A 252 0.20 18.34 -2.97
C LEU A 252 1.03 17.23 -3.64
N SER A 253 1.53 16.28 -2.85
CA SER A 253 2.33 15.16 -3.35
C SER A 253 1.55 14.30 -4.33
N ARG A 254 0.29 13.99 -4.04
CA ARG A 254 -0.62 13.30 -4.98
C ARG A 254 -0.77 14.06 -6.28
N ARG A 255 -1.00 15.39 -6.23
CA ARG A 255 -1.13 16.20 -7.45
C ARG A 255 0.15 16.17 -8.29
N VAL A 256 1.31 16.33 -7.66
CA VAL A 256 2.61 16.25 -8.32
C VAL A 256 2.82 14.86 -8.91
N TYR A 257 2.54 13.81 -8.15
CA TYR A 257 2.65 12.42 -8.60
C TYR A 257 1.78 12.18 -9.83
N ASN A 258 0.51 12.58 -9.82
CA ASN A 258 -0.40 12.43 -10.95
C ASN A 258 0.09 13.17 -12.21
N VAL A 259 0.69 14.34 -12.05
CA VAL A 259 1.28 15.07 -13.18
C VAL A 259 2.50 14.33 -13.72
N ILE A 260 3.40 13.86 -12.85
CA ILE A 260 4.62 13.16 -13.25
C ILE A 260 4.30 11.80 -13.87
N SER A 261 3.35 11.05 -13.30
CA SER A 261 2.97 9.71 -13.78
C SER A 261 2.25 9.74 -15.12
N ALA A 262 1.62 10.86 -15.48
CA ALA A 262 1.07 11.10 -16.80
C ALA A 262 2.14 11.35 -17.87
N LEU A 263 3.38 11.69 -17.49
CA LEU A 263 4.46 11.94 -18.44
C LEU A 263 5.03 10.62 -18.99
N PRO A 264 5.30 10.52 -20.30
CA PRO A 264 6.06 9.42 -20.86
C PRO A 264 7.45 9.32 -20.24
N ARG A 265 7.98 8.10 -20.07
CA ARG A 265 9.30 7.85 -19.45
C ARG A 265 10.44 8.66 -20.09
N TRP A 266 10.42 8.85 -21.41
CA TRP A 266 11.43 9.64 -22.11
C TRP A 266 11.40 11.13 -21.71
N ALA A 267 10.22 11.68 -21.44
CA ALA A 267 10.07 13.08 -21.03
C ALA A 267 10.65 13.28 -19.62
N ILE A 268 10.41 12.32 -18.72
CA ILE A 268 11.00 12.31 -17.38
C ILE A 268 12.53 12.32 -17.49
N LEU A 269 13.12 11.47 -18.35
CA LEU A 269 14.57 11.42 -18.57
C LEU A 269 15.16 12.74 -19.08
N LEU A 270 14.46 13.43 -20.00
CA LEU A 270 14.90 14.74 -20.48
C LEU A 270 14.82 15.80 -19.39
N ILE A 271 13.75 15.82 -18.59
CA ILE A 271 13.56 16.77 -17.50
C ILE A 271 14.63 16.57 -16.42
N THR A 272 14.89 15.32 -16.01
CA THR A 272 15.93 15.02 -15.01
C THR A 272 17.32 15.36 -15.54
N GLY A 273 17.61 15.08 -16.81
CA GLY A 273 18.85 15.48 -17.47
C GLY A 273 19.04 17.00 -17.50
N ALA A 274 17.99 17.76 -17.79
CA ALA A 274 18.02 19.23 -17.80
C ALA A 274 18.23 19.81 -16.38
N ILE A 275 17.54 19.26 -15.38
CA ILE A 275 17.72 19.67 -13.97
C ILE A 275 19.14 19.34 -13.50
N GLY A 276 19.65 18.14 -13.79
CA GLY A 276 21.01 17.75 -13.46
C GLY A 276 22.04 18.68 -14.11
N SER A 277 21.86 19.02 -15.39
CA SER A 277 22.72 19.97 -16.10
C SER A 277 22.68 21.36 -15.48
N PHE A 278 21.50 21.84 -15.09
CA PHE A 278 21.34 23.12 -14.40
C PHE A 278 22.09 23.13 -13.05
N ILE A 279 21.95 22.07 -12.26
CA ILE A 279 22.63 21.91 -10.96
C ILE A 279 24.16 21.88 -11.15
N ILE A 280 24.66 21.08 -12.09
CA ILE A 280 26.09 20.99 -12.40
C ILE A 280 26.64 22.36 -12.82
N ASN A 281 25.93 23.06 -13.70
CA ASN A 281 26.34 24.39 -14.17
C ASN A 281 26.29 25.44 -13.04
N PHE A 282 25.34 25.31 -12.12
CA PHE A 282 25.27 26.17 -10.93
C PHE A 282 26.48 25.96 -10.01
N PHE A 283 26.90 24.71 -9.80
CA PHE A 283 28.04 24.40 -8.93
C PHE A 283 29.42 24.67 -9.55
N HIS A 284 29.60 24.55 -10.86
CA HIS A 284 30.89 24.79 -11.54
C HIS A 284 31.12 26.25 -11.99
N LYS A 285 30.26 27.19 -11.60
CA LYS A 285 30.29 28.58 -12.09
C LYS A 285 31.58 29.35 -11.73
N ASP A 286 32.34 28.90 -10.71
CA ASP A 286 33.51 29.63 -10.19
C ASP A 286 34.88 28.98 -10.51
N ASP A 287 34.93 27.77 -11.06
CA ASP A 287 36.20 27.07 -11.37
C ASP A 287 36.97 27.70 -12.55
N GLY A 288 36.34 28.61 -13.30
CA GLY A 288 36.90 29.30 -14.46
C GLY A 288 37.72 30.56 -14.17
N LYS A 289 37.83 31.02 -12.90
CA LYS A 289 38.58 32.24 -12.55
C LYS A 289 39.97 31.94 -11.95
N LYS A 290 40.79 31.14 -12.63
CA LYS A 290 42.25 31.19 -12.40
C LYS A 290 42.78 32.46 -13.08
N LYS A 291 43.07 33.51 -12.28
CA LYS A 291 43.78 34.70 -12.75
C LYS A 291 45.09 34.26 -13.43
N PRO A 292 45.42 34.74 -14.63
CA PRO A 292 46.74 34.50 -15.20
C PRO A 292 47.76 35.12 -14.25
N SER A 293 48.69 34.29 -13.76
CA SER A 293 49.86 34.76 -13.02
C SER A 293 50.66 35.64 -13.98
N THR A 294 50.57 36.96 -13.79
CA THR A 294 51.53 37.91 -14.35
C THR A 294 52.92 37.52 -13.85
N VAL A 295 53.67 36.81 -14.68
CA VAL A 295 55.13 36.74 -14.58
C VAL A 295 55.62 38.14 -14.94
N ARG A 296 56.28 38.81 -14.01
CA ARG A 296 57.06 40.02 -14.28
C ARG A 296 58.50 39.57 -14.48
N ASP A 297 59.04 39.89 -15.65
CA ASP A 297 60.47 39.86 -15.97
C ASP A 297 61.24 40.91 -15.16
#